data_AF-A0A5D0VBQ2-F1
#
_entry.id   AF-A0A5D0VBQ2-F1
#
_cell.length_a   1.000
_cell.length_b   1.000
_cell.length_c   1.000
_cell.angle_alpha   90.00
_cell.angle_beta   90.00
_cell.angle_gamma   90.00
#
_symmetry.space_group_name_H-M   'P 1'
#
loop_
_entity.id
_entity.type
_entity.pdbx_description
1 polymer ?
#
loop_
_entity_poly.entity_id
_entity_poly.type
_entity_poly.pdbx_seq_one_letter_code
_entity_poly.pdbx_strand_id
1 'polypeptide(L)' 'MHPLKIWRRSKCLTQKTAAKRIGCSLSTYINWEYFLRNPSPRNVRKISAATGGEVTAEQLFRAWDRRFATDAVEAN' A
#
# COMPACT_ATOMS: atom_id res chain seq x y z
N MET A 1 9.75 3.05 2.71
CA MET A 1 8.53 3.02 3.57
C MET A 1 7.31 2.98 2.66
N HIS A 2 6.29 2.14 2.94
CA HIS A 2 5.13 1.96 2.05
C HIS A 2 4.18 3.18 2.06
N PRO A 3 3.64 3.62 0.90
CA PRO A 3 2.70 4.76 0.80
C PRO A 3 1.50 4.69 1.75
N LEU A 4 0.84 3.53 1.83
CA LEU A 4 -0.25 3.30 2.79
C LEU A 4 0.15 3.52 4.25
N LYS A 5 1.39 3.16 4.63
CA LYS A 5 1.91 3.40 5.99
C LYS A 5 2.08 4.89 6.27
N ILE A 6 2.59 5.63 5.28
CA ILE A 6 2.75 7.09 5.36
C ILE A 6 1.38 7.74 5.55
N TRP A 7 0.43 7.43 4.67
CA TRP A 7 -0.94 7.96 4.72
C TRP A 7 -1.66 7.61 6.03
N ARG A 8 -1.64 6.36 6.49
CA ARG A 8 -2.34 6.02 7.73
C ARG A 8 -1.75 6.77 8.93
N ARG A 9 -0.43 6.94 8.98
CA ARG A 9 0.26 7.64 10.08
C ARG A 9 -0.03 9.14 10.05
N SER A 10 -0.07 9.77 8.87
CA SER A 10 -0.43 11.20 8.76
C SER A 10 -1.88 11.47 9.19
N LYS A 11 -2.75 10.46 9.10
CA LYS A 11 -4.14 10.52 9.57
C LYS A 11 -4.36 9.91 10.97
N CYS A 12 -3.31 9.55 11.70
CA CYS A 12 -3.38 8.89 13.01
C CYS A 12 -4.23 7.60 13.06
N LEU A 13 -4.26 6.84 11.96
CA LEU A 13 -5.06 5.62 11.81
C LEU A 13 -4.26 4.38 12.19
N THR A 14 -4.93 3.45 12.87
CA THR A 14 -4.46 2.06 12.98
C THR A 14 -4.62 1.33 11.65
N GLN A 15 -3.94 0.19 11.46
CA GLN A 15 -4.10 -0.64 10.26
C GLN A 15 -5.56 -1.13 10.10
N LYS A 16 -6.24 -1.46 11.21
CA LYS A 16 -7.65 -1.87 11.22
C LYS A 16 -8.58 -0.74 10.74
N THR A 17 -8.36 0.48 11.22
CA THR A 17 -9.16 1.64 10.81
C THR A 17 -8.91 2.00 9.34
N ALA A 18 -7.66 1.95 8.90
CA ALA A 18 -7.27 2.17 7.50
C ALA A 18 -7.93 1.14 6.56
N ALA A 19 -7.88 -0.15 6.90
CA ALA A 19 -8.52 -1.22 6.15
C ALA A 19 -10.05 -1.01 6.05
N LYS A 20 -10.71 -0.65 7.15
CA LYS A 20 -12.14 -0.32 7.17
C LYS A 20 -12.46 0.86 6.25
N ARG A 21 -11.64 1.91 6.24
CA ARG A 21 -11.80 3.08 5.34
C ARG A 21 -11.68 2.70 3.87
N ILE A 22 -10.73 1.84 3.52
CA ILE A 22 -10.51 1.38 2.14
C ILE A 22 -11.55 0.34 1.70
N GLY A 23 -12.23 -0.31 2.65
CA GLY A 23 -13.20 -1.37 2.36
C GLY A 23 -12.52 -2.69 1.97
N CYS A 24 -11.49 -3.08 2.73
CA CYS A 24 -10.81 -4.38 2.66
C CYS A 24 -10.62 -4.99 4.05
N SER A 25 -10.17 -6.25 4.11
CA SER A 25 -9.85 -6.90 5.39
C SER A 25 -8.53 -6.38 5.97
N LEU A 26 -8.36 -6.51 7.29
CA LEU A 26 -7.09 -6.16 7.96
C LEU A 26 -5.91 -6.92 7.37
N SER A 27 -6.04 -8.24 7.16
CA SER A 27 -4.98 -9.07 6.60
C SER A 27 -4.60 -8.64 5.18
N THR A 28 -5.58 -8.27 4.35
CA THR A 28 -5.33 -7.73 3.01
C THR A 28 -4.55 -6.42 3.09
N TYR A 29 -4.93 -5.51 3.98
CA TYR A 29 -4.23 -4.25 4.18
C TYR A 29 -2.79 -4.45 4.67
N ILE A 30 -2.58 -5.36 5.62
CA ILE A 30 -1.25 -5.75 6.13
C ILE A 30 -0.39 -6.28 4.98
N ASN A 31 -0.92 -7.19 4.16
CA ASN A 31 -0.16 -7.72 3.03
C ASN A 31 0.32 -6.64 2.06
N TRP A 32 -0.47 -5.60 1.84
CA TRP A 32 -0.04 -4.44 1.05
C TRP A 32 1.03 -3.62 1.78
N GLU A 33 0.76 -3.20 3.03
CA GLU A 33 1.66 -2.32 3.79
C GLU A 33 3.07 -2.92 4.00
N TYR A 34 3.17 -4.25 4.09
CA TYR A 34 4.43 -4.99 4.26
C TYR A 34 5.05 -5.48 2.95
N PHE A 35 4.53 -5.10 1.79
CA PHE A 35 4.99 -5.57 0.47
C PHE A 35 4.92 -7.10 0.30
N LEU A 36 4.01 -7.78 0.99
CA LEU A 36 3.79 -9.23 0.83
C LEU A 36 2.93 -9.53 -0.42
N ARG A 37 2.04 -8.60 -0.79
CA ARG A 37 1.26 -8.65 -2.03
C ARG A 37 1.02 -7.26 -2.58
N ASN A 38 0.92 -7.15 -3.90
CA ASN A 38 0.51 -5.92 -4.57
C ASN A 38 -1.03 -5.84 -4.66
N PRO A 39 -1.68 -4.68 -4.38
CA PRO A 39 -3.10 -4.52 -4.64
C PRO A 39 -3.46 -4.72 -6.13
N SER A 40 -4.54 -5.46 -6.39
CA SER A 40 -5.11 -5.59 -7.74
C SER A 40 -5.68 -4.25 -8.25
N PRO A 41 -5.92 -4.08 -9.56
CA PRO A 41 -6.46 -2.83 -10.11
C PRO A 41 -7.76 -2.35 -9.45
N ARG A 42 -8.66 -3.29 -9.10
CA ARG A 42 -9.89 -2.98 -8.35
C ARG A 42 -9.57 -2.38 -6.97
N ASN A 43 -8.58 -2.92 -6.27
CA ASN A 43 -8.20 -2.45 -4.95
C ASN A 43 -7.41 -1.14 -5.03
N VAL A 44 -6.60 -0.92 -6.07
CA VAL A 44 -5.98 0.38 -6.33
C VAL A 44 -7.02 1.48 -6.47
N ARG A 45 -8.12 1.24 -7.20
CA ARG A 45 -9.24 2.19 -7.29
C ARG A 45 -9.88 2.47 -5.93
N LYS A 46 -10.11 1.43 -5.11
CA LYS A 46 -10.62 1.59 -3.74
C LYS A 46 -9.68 2.42 -2.88
N ILE A 47 -8.37 2.15 -2.94
CA ILE A 47 -7.35 2.91 -2.20
C ILE A 47 -7.38 4.37 -2.64
N SER A 48 -7.32 4.64 -3.94
CA SER A 48 -7.35 6.01 -4.48
C SER A 48 -8.60 6.76 -4.02
N ALA A 49 -9.78 6.13 -4.08
CA ALA A 49 -11.03 6.73 -3.62
C ALA A 49 -11.03 7.00 -2.11
N ALA A 50 -10.65 6.01 -1.29
CA ALA A 50 -10.67 6.12 0.18
C ALA A 50 -9.61 7.07 0.75
N THR A 51 -8.53 7.31 0.00
CA THR A 51 -7.48 8.26 0.36
C THR A 51 -7.68 9.65 -0.23
N GLY A 52 -8.73 9.88 -1.02
CA GLY A 52 -8.94 11.15 -1.71
C GLY A 52 -7.85 11.48 -2.74
N GLY A 53 -7.23 10.45 -3.32
CA GLY A 53 -6.11 10.60 -4.26
C GLY A 53 -4.74 10.84 -3.61
N GLU A 54 -4.65 10.91 -2.27
CA GLU A 54 -3.36 11.08 -1.57
C GLU A 54 -2.41 9.87 -1.79
N VAL A 55 -2.97 8.68 -1.99
CA VAL A 55 -2.22 7.48 -2.35
C VAL A 55 -2.56 7.07 -3.77
N THR A 56 -1.64 7.31 -4.70
CA THR A 56 -1.81 7.01 -6.12
C THR A 56 -1.30 5.62 -6.49
N ALA A 57 -1.78 5.10 -7.63
CA ALA A 57 -1.28 3.85 -8.20
C ALA A 57 0.24 3.88 -8.43
N GLU A 58 0.74 5.00 -8.98
CA GLU A 58 2.16 5.20 -9.24
C GLU A 58 3.00 5.11 -7.96
N GLN A 59 2.56 5.72 -6.86
CA GLN A 59 3.27 5.62 -5.59
C GLN A 59 3.33 4.18 -5.06
N LEU A 60 2.23 3.43 -5.20
CA LEU A 60 2.18 2.02 -4.80
C LEU A 60 3.17 1.17 -5.61
N PHE A 61 3.17 1.31 -6.94
CA PHE A 61 4.05 0.55 -7.82
C PHE A 61 5.51 0.95 -7.65
N ARG A 62 5.84 2.25 -7.61
CA ARG A 62 7.21 2.70 -7.36
C ARG A 62 7.75 2.22 -6.03
N ALA A 63 6.91 2.14 -5.00
CA ALA A 63 7.33 1.62 -3.69
C ALA A 63 7.60 0.12 -3.74
N TRP A 64 6.77 -0.64 -4.47
CA TRP A 64 6.99 -2.07 -4.72
C TRP A 64 8.28 -2.30 -5.48
N ASP A 65 8.47 -1.63 -6.62
CA ASP A 65 9.66 -1.74 -7.45
C ASP A 65 10.92 -1.42 -6.63
N ARG A 66 10.90 -0.34 -5.84
CA ARG A 66 12.04 0.01 -4.96
C ARG A 66 12.34 -1.06 -3.89
N ARG A 67 11.34 -1.82 -3.43
CA ARG A 67 11.55 -2.87 -2.44
C ARG A 67 12.27 -4.09 -3.03
N PHE A 68 11.96 -4.41 -4.28
CA PHE A 68 12.43 -5.61 -4.98
C PHE A 68 13.54 -5.35 -6.02
N ALA A 69 13.80 -4.09 -6.37
CA ALA A 69 14.92 -3.71 -7.24
C ALA A 69 16.28 -3.97 -6.58
N THR A 70 16.35 -3.99 -5.24
CA THR A 70 17.57 -4.34 -4.50
C THR A 70 17.87 -5.84 -4.58
N ASP A 71 16.84 -6.69 -4.64
CA ASP A 71 16.99 -8.15 -4.65
C ASP A 71 17.51 -8.69 -6.00
N ALA A 72 17.50 -7.88 -7.06
CA ALA A 72 18.00 -8.24 -8.39
C ALA A 72 19.52 -8.01 -8.57
N VAL A 73 20.16 -7.23 -7.68
CA VAL A 73 21.59 -6.90 -7.79
C VAL A 73 22.47 -7.89 -7.01
N GLU A 74 21.92 -8.54 -5.98
CA GLU A 74 22.66 -9.49 -5.12
C GLU A 74 22.64 -10.95 -5.62
N ALA A 75 22.00 -11.21 -6.77
CA ALA A 75 21.86 -12.56 -7.33
C ALA A 75 22.84 -12.87 -8.49
N ASN A 76 23.93 -12.10 -8.64
CA ASN A 76 24.91 -12.23 -9.72
C ASN A 76 26.35 -12.34 -9.21
#